data_AF-A0A3P1SAL5-F1
#
_entry.id   AF-A0A3P1SAL5-F1
#
_cell.length_a   1.000
_cell.length_b   1.000
_cell.length_c   1.000
_cell.angle_alpha   90.00
_cell.angle_beta   90.00
_cell.angle_gamma   90.00
#
_symmetry.space_group_name_H-M   'P 1'
#
loop_
_entity.id
_entity.type
_entity.pdbx_description
1 polymer ?
#
loop_
_entity_poly.entity_id
_entity_poly.type
_entity_poly.pdbx_seq_one_letter_code
_entity_poly.pdbx_strand_id
1 'polypeptide(L)'
;MEDLLNYVPNVHFEQIPIKNLVSNQNYQRNLSTRHVQRAAANFDLYQVNPVKVSRRDGINYVFNGQHTIEIIALVSGSRETPVWCMIYDELEYTEEADIFANQMKYVKPLLPYETFIASIEAGSDKHLIIQDLVESYNLTLSSAKIPGGICAISTLETIYDKHGFHVLDHVLRLLIGTWEGEPNSLSANMLNGVARLVVAYGDQIKDTIFKERLGRVSIKTLSQTAKDRRVGSLGYAEAILIFYNKRSKVHLTWDKLYAKKTPRKNKAEDLMEYEPPDDSDDETI
;
A
#
# COMPACT_ATOMS: atom_id res chain seq x y z
N MET A 1 11.77 -43.70 9.99
CA MET A 1 12.44 -42.41 10.29
C MET A 1 13.35 -42.02 9.12
N GLU A 2 14.10 -42.97 8.54
CA GLU A 2 14.87 -42.77 7.29
C GLU A 2 14.01 -42.26 6.11
N ASP A 3 12.81 -42.79 5.90
CA ASP A 3 11.94 -42.33 4.80
C ASP A 3 11.50 -40.87 4.89
N LEU A 4 11.48 -40.29 6.09
CA LEU A 4 11.06 -38.89 6.29
C LEU A 4 12.18 -37.89 5.94
N LEU A 5 13.44 -38.31 6.00
CA LEU A 5 14.59 -37.47 5.65
C LEU A 5 14.63 -37.14 4.15
N ASN A 6 14.00 -37.96 3.31
CA ASN A 6 13.85 -37.68 1.87
C ASN A 6 13.03 -36.41 1.57
N TYR A 7 12.29 -35.89 2.54
CA TYR A 7 11.52 -34.64 2.41
C TYR A 7 12.22 -33.43 3.02
N VAL A 8 13.42 -33.60 3.58
CA VAL A 8 14.20 -32.53 4.20
C VAL A 8 15.42 -32.25 3.32
N PRO A 9 15.64 -31.00 2.89
CA PRO A 9 16.82 -30.69 2.10
C PRO A 9 18.10 -30.98 2.90
N ASN A 10 19.06 -31.66 2.27
CA ASN A 10 20.38 -31.89 2.85
C ASN A 10 21.19 -30.59 2.82
N VAL A 11 21.12 -29.82 3.89
CA VAL A 11 21.78 -28.51 4.03
C VAL A 11 22.33 -28.32 5.44
N HIS A 12 23.23 -27.36 5.57
CA HIS A 12 23.67 -26.83 6.86
C HIS A 12 23.57 -25.30 6.89
N PHE A 13 23.62 -24.72 8.09
CA PHE A 13 23.51 -23.27 8.28
C PHE A 13 24.82 -22.68 8.79
N GLU A 14 25.27 -21.60 8.17
CA GLU A 14 26.46 -20.85 8.60
C GLU A 14 26.22 -19.35 8.52
N GLN A 15 27.01 -18.57 9.26
CA GLN A 15 27.11 -17.14 9.09
C GLN A 15 28.28 -16.80 8.17
N ILE A 16 27.99 -16.17 7.03
CA ILE A 16 29.00 -15.81 6.03
C ILE A 16 29.02 -14.28 5.87
N PRO A 17 30.19 -13.61 5.96
CA PRO A 17 30.33 -12.20 5.61
C PRO A 17 29.88 -11.94 4.17
N ILE A 18 29.12 -10.86 3.94
CA ILE A 18 28.58 -10.53 2.62
C ILE A 18 29.68 -10.40 1.54
N LYS A 19 30.89 -9.98 1.91
CA LYS A 19 32.05 -9.93 1.00
C LYS A 19 32.51 -11.29 0.46
N ASN A 20 32.18 -12.38 1.15
CA ASN A 20 32.55 -13.76 0.78
C ASN A 20 31.42 -14.46 -0.01
N LEU A 21 30.37 -13.72 -0.36
CA LEU A 21 29.25 -14.19 -1.16
C LEU A 21 29.35 -13.64 -2.59
N VAL A 22 29.11 -14.51 -3.57
CA VAL A 22 29.10 -14.16 -4.99
C VAL A 22 27.67 -14.20 -5.51
N SER A 23 27.18 -13.09 -6.04
CA SER A 23 25.89 -12.96 -6.74
C SER A 23 26.10 -12.63 -8.22
N ASN A 24 25.01 -12.48 -8.99
CA ASN A 24 24.99 -12.15 -10.43
C ASN A 24 25.31 -13.31 -11.37
N GLN A 25 24.73 -14.48 -11.11
CA GLN A 25 24.73 -15.57 -12.09
C GLN A 25 23.85 -15.20 -13.30
N ASN A 26 24.13 -15.75 -14.49
CA ASN A 26 23.45 -15.35 -15.74
C ASN A 26 21.93 -15.58 -15.73
N TYR A 27 21.43 -16.51 -14.93
CA TYR A 27 19.99 -16.78 -14.79
C TYR A 27 19.27 -15.75 -13.89
N GLN A 28 20.00 -14.88 -13.19
CA GLN A 28 19.47 -13.99 -12.18
C GLN A 28 19.03 -12.65 -12.77
N ARG A 29 17.99 -12.04 -12.19
CA ARG A 29 17.54 -10.70 -12.56
C ARG A 29 18.46 -9.62 -11.99
N ASN A 30 18.56 -8.49 -12.68
CA ASN A 30 19.26 -7.32 -12.17
C ASN A 30 18.65 -6.83 -10.84
N LEU A 31 19.51 -6.39 -9.93
CA LEU A 31 19.12 -5.76 -8.68
C LEU A 31 18.38 -4.44 -8.95
N SER A 32 17.38 -4.15 -8.11
CA SER A 32 16.59 -2.92 -8.21
C SER A 32 16.99 -2.00 -7.07
N THR A 33 17.78 -0.97 -7.37
CA THR A 33 18.24 0.01 -6.38
C THR A 33 17.08 0.64 -5.62
N ARG A 34 15.98 0.95 -6.32
CA ARG A 34 14.76 1.50 -5.71
C ARG A 34 14.13 0.54 -4.71
N HIS A 35 14.11 -0.76 -5.00
CA HIS A 35 13.59 -1.76 -4.08
C HIS A 35 14.47 -1.87 -2.83
N VAL A 36 15.80 -1.92 -3.01
CA VAL A 36 16.78 -1.96 -1.92
C VAL A 36 16.62 -0.74 -1.00
N GLN A 37 16.58 0.46 -1.56
CA GLN A 37 16.39 1.70 -0.78
C GLN A 37 15.07 1.69 0.01
N ARG A 38 13.97 1.28 -0.63
CA ARG A 38 12.66 1.22 0.04
C ARG A 38 12.65 0.19 1.18
N ALA A 39 13.25 -0.97 0.97
CA ALA A 39 13.31 -2.02 1.98
C ALA A 39 14.26 -1.64 3.13
N ALA A 40 15.40 -1.00 2.84
CA ALA A 40 16.33 -0.50 3.86
C ALA A 40 15.69 0.57 4.77
N ALA A 41 14.86 1.45 4.22
CA ALA A 41 14.12 2.45 5.01
C ALA A 41 13.06 1.84 5.95
N ASN A 42 12.64 0.59 5.72
CA ASN A 42 11.66 -0.13 6.53
C ASN A 42 12.27 -1.43 7.06
N PHE A 43 13.59 -1.44 7.31
CA PHE A 43 14.31 -2.64 7.69
C PHE A 43 13.91 -3.11 9.08
N ASP A 44 13.62 -4.40 9.18
CA ASP A 44 13.34 -5.10 10.43
C ASP A 44 14.17 -6.37 10.46
N LEU A 45 14.98 -6.51 11.50
CA LEU A 45 15.88 -7.65 11.68
C LEU A 45 15.13 -8.98 11.74
N TYR A 46 13.92 -8.99 12.31
CA TYR A 46 13.11 -10.20 12.45
C TYR A 46 12.45 -10.68 11.15
N GLN A 47 12.46 -9.84 10.10
CA GLN A 47 11.95 -10.19 8.77
C GLN A 47 13.06 -10.78 7.86
N VAL A 48 14.31 -10.81 8.33
CA VAL A 48 15.43 -11.32 7.55
C VAL A 48 15.38 -12.85 7.49
N ASN A 49 15.12 -13.38 6.29
CA ASN A 49 15.23 -14.80 6.02
C ASN A 49 16.68 -15.21 5.69
N PRO A 50 17.10 -16.45 6.03
CA PRO A 50 18.38 -16.98 5.59
C PRO A 50 18.54 -16.96 4.07
N VAL A 51 19.73 -16.59 3.62
CA VAL A 51 20.12 -16.55 2.21
C VAL A 51 20.43 -17.97 1.74
N LYS A 52 19.92 -18.39 0.58
CA LYS A 52 20.26 -19.72 0.05
C LYS A 52 21.51 -19.64 -0.83
N VAL A 53 22.46 -20.51 -0.51
CA VAL A 53 23.81 -20.52 -1.09
C VAL A 53 24.11 -21.91 -1.64
N SER A 54 24.64 -21.98 -2.85
CA SER A 54 25.33 -23.17 -3.34
C SER A 54 26.82 -23.00 -3.10
N ARG A 55 27.47 -24.00 -2.51
CA ARG A 55 28.91 -24.01 -2.29
C ARG A 55 29.56 -24.93 -3.32
N ARG A 56 30.27 -24.34 -4.27
CA ARG A 56 31.01 -25.08 -5.31
C ARG A 56 32.47 -24.66 -5.31
N ASP A 57 33.38 -25.63 -5.23
CA ASP A 57 34.83 -25.39 -5.25
C ASP A 57 35.29 -24.34 -4.20
N GLY A 58 34.63 -24.31 -3.03
CA GLY A 58 34.90 -23.35 -1.96
C GLY A 58 34.32 -21.94 -2.19
N ILE A 59 33.59 -21.70 -3.28
CA ILE A 59 32.93 -20.43 -3.59
C ILE A 59 31.45 -20.50 -3.19
N ASN A 60 30.97 -19.45 -2.51
CA ASN A 60 29.60 -19.35 -2.03
C ASN A 60 28.73 -18.54 -3.02
N TYR A 61 27.96 -19.22 -3.86
CA TYR A 61 27.07 -18.61 -4.85
C TYR A 61 25.67 -18.39 -4.28
N VAL A 62 25.23 -17.13 -4.24
CA VAL A 62 23.89 -16.77 -3.77
C VAL A 62 22.90 -16.95 -4.90
N PHE A 63 22.01 -17.95 -4.79
CA PHE A 63 20.93 -18.18 -5.75
C PHE A 63 19.57 -17.62 -5.28
N ASN A 64 19.41 -17.37 -3.97
CA ASN A 64 18.21 -16.73 -3.40
C ASN A 64 18.59 -15.83 -2.21
N GLY A 65 18.09 -14.59 -2.18
CA GLY A 65 18.40 -13.61 -1.14
C GLY A 65 19.37 -12.49 -1.58
N GLN A 66 19.54 -12.27 -2.88
CA GLN A 66 20.41 -11.19 -3.40
C GLN A 66 19.97 -9.80 -2.94
N HIS A 67 18.66 -9.51 -2.95
CA HIS A 67 18.15 -8.25 -2.41
C HIS A 67 18.39 -8.15 -0.91
N THR A 68 18.26 -9.25 -0.17
CA THR A 68 18.48 -9.31 1.28
C THR A 68 19.91 -8.90 1.65
N ILE A 69 20.92 -9.46 0.99
CA ILE A 69 22.32 -9.13 1.29
C ILE A 69 22.65 -7.67 0.97
N GLU A 70 22.07 -7.10 -0.09
CA GLU A 70 22.28 -5.70 -0.46
C GLU A 70 21.54 -4.74 0.49
N ILE A 71 20.35 -5.11 0.96
CA ILE A 71 19.63 -4.35 2.00
C ILE A 71 20.44 -4.34 3.29
N ILE A 72 20.95 -5.50 3.74
CA ILE A 72 21.75 -5.60 4.97
C ILE A 72 23.06 -4.83 4.83
N ALA A 73 23.76 -4.95 3.69
CA ALA A 73 24.97 -4.19 3.43
C ALA A 73 24.71 -2.68 3.48
N LEU A 74 23.57 -2.22 2.92
CA LEU A 74 23.19 -0.81 2.95
C LEU A 74 22.84 -0.33 4.37
N VAL A 75 22.05 -1.09 5.12
CA VAL A 75 21.61 -0.71 6.49
C VAL A 75 22.79 -0.76 7.48
N SER A 76 23.65 -1.77 7.38
CA SER A 76 24.82 -1.91 8.25
C SER A 76 26.01 -1.02 7.83
N GLY A 77 26.00 -0.50 6.60
CA GLY A 77 27.11 0.26 6.03
C GLY A 77 28.37 -0.59 5.77
N SER A 78 28.29 -1.92 5.85
CA SER A 78 29.46 -2.81 5.76
C SER A 78 29.14 -4.12 5.06
N ARG A 79 30.04 -4.56 4.17
CA ARG A 79 30.01 -5.91 3.58
C ARG A 79 30.71 -6.95 4.45
N GLU A 80 31.29 -6.56 5.59
CA GLU A 80 31.81 -7.48 6.61
C GLU A 80 30.70 -8.09 7.46
N THR A 81 29.51 -7.47 7.47
CA THR A 81 28.36 -7.92 8.22
C THR A 81 28.01 -9.37 7.83
N PRO A 82 28.03 -10.32 8.77
CA PRO A 82 27.65 -11.70 8.49
C PRO A 82 26.14 -11.84 8.30
N VAL A 83 25.74 -12.72 7.39
CA VAL A 83 24.34 -13.10 7.17
C VAL A 83 24.17 -14.60 7.34
N TRP A 84 23.02 -15.04 7.84
CA TRP A 84 22.68 -16.45 7.91
C TRP A 84 22.47 -17.02 6.51
N CYS A 85 23.18 -18.11 6.21
CA CYS A 85 23.14 -18.82 4.94
C CYS A 85 22.67 -20.26 5.14
N MET A 86 21.75 -20.70 4.29
CA MET A 86 21.37 -22.11 4.11
C MET A 86 22.19 -22.65 2.94
N ILE A 87 23.13 -23.55 3.22
CA ILE A 87 24.17 -23.98 2.27
C ILE A 87 23.83 -25.35 1.69
N TYR A 88 23.91 -25.43 0.37
CA TYR A 88 23.82 -26.65 -0.42
C TYR A 88 25.21 -26.96 -1.01
N ASP A 89 25.85 -28.02 -0.56
CA ASP A 89 27.19 -28.41 -1.04
C ASP A 89 27.15 -29.17 -2.38
N GLU A 90 26.03 -29.83 -2.69
CA GLU A 90 25.88 -30.71 -3.87
C GLU A 90 25.04 -30.09 -5.00
N LEU A 91 24.71 -28.79 -4.92
CA LEU A 91 23.79 -28.16 -5.87
C LEU A 91 24.50 -27.65 -7.13
N GLU A 92 24.12 -28.18 -8.29
CA GLU A 92 24.68 -27.79 -9.58
C GLU A 92 24.08 -26.47 -10.12
N TYR A 93 24.80 -25.82 -11.04
CA TYR A 93 24.37 -24.56 -11.65
C TYR A 93 23.03 -24.68 -12.40
N THR A 94 22.80 -25.81 -13.07
CA THR A 94 21.55 -26.11 -13.80
C THR A 94 20.36 -26.23 -12.85
N GLU A 95 20.56 -26.85 -11.70
CA GLU A 95 19.54 -27.00 -10.65
C GLU A 95 19.22 -25.65 -10.00
N GLU A 96 20.22 -24.80 -9.72
CA GLU A 96 20.00 -23.43 -9.25
C GLU A 96 19.10 -22.65 -10.21
N ALA A 97 19.38 -22.74 -11.51
CA ALA A 97 18.64 -22.03 -12.54
C ALA A 97 17.18 -22.51 -12.61
N ASP A 98 16.93 -23.83 -12.49
CA ASP A 98 15.58 -24.37 -12.44
C ASP A 98 14.82 -23.96 -11.16
N ILE A 99 15.49 -23.98 -10.00
CA ILE A 99 14.93 -23.50 -8.73
C ILE A 99 14.54 -22.03 -8.86
N PHE A 100 15.42 -21.20 -9.43
CA PHE A 100 15.16 -19.78 -9.62
C PHE A 100 13.96 -19.54 -10.56
N ALA A 101 13.86 -20.29 -11.66
CA ALA A 101 12.76 -20.19 -12.61
C ALA A 101 11.41 -20.57 -11.99
N ASN A 102 11.39 -21.55 -11.09
CA ASN A 102 10.17 -22.06 -10.46
C ASN A 102 9.84 -21.40 -9.11
N GLN A 103 10.72 -20.56 -8.56
CA GLN A 103 10.65 -20.03 -7.19
C GLN A 103 9.28 -19.40 -6.84
N MET A 104 8.68 -18.65 -7.78
CA MET A 104 7.41 -17.94 -7.54
C MET A 104 6.19 -18.66 -8.11
N LYS A 105 6.37 -19.82 -8.77
CA LYS A 105 5.30 -20.50 -9.52
C LYS A 105 4.13 -20.95 -8.65
N TYR A 106 4.42 -21.35 -7.41
CA TYR A 106 3.43 -21.85 -6.45
C TYR A 106 3.32 -20.99 -5.20
N VAL A 107 3.95 -19.81 -5.17
CA VAL A 107 3.87 -18.88 -4.04
C VAL A 107 2.59 -18.06 -4.16
N LYS A 108 1.66 -18.24 -3.21
CA LYS A 108 0.45 -17.44 -3.13
C LYS A 108 0.76 -16.11 -2.42
N PRO A 109 0.52 -14.95 -3.06
CA PRO A 109 0.71 -13.67 -2.40
C PRO A 109 -0.35 -13.47 -1.31
N LEU A 110 0.03 -12.76 -0.24
CA LEU A 110 -0.92 -12.31 0.78
C LEU A 110 -1.94 -11.36 0.15
N LEU A 111 -3.21 -11.58 0.46
CA LEU A 111 -4.30 -10.70 0.07
C LEU A 111 -4.27 -9.44 0.95
N PRO A 112 -4.66 -8.27 0.41
CA PRO A 112 -4.75 -7.05 1.22
C PRO A 112 -5.58 -7.19 2.49
N TYR A 113 -6.66 -7.97 2.44
CA TYR A 113 -7.46 -8.28 3.63
C TYR A 113 -6.64 -9.00 4.70
N GLU A 114 -5.85 -10.00 4.33
CA GLU A 114 -5.02 -10.78 5.27
C GLU A 114 -3.96 -9.87 5.92
N THR A 115 -3.30 -9.03 5.13
CA THR A 115 -2.33 -8.05 5.64
C THR A 115 -2.97 -7.02 6.56
N PHE A 116 -4.18 -6.57 6.24
CA PHE A 116 -4.92 -5.59 7.04
C PHE A 116 -5.32 -6.17 8.40
N ILE A 117 -5.88 -7.39 8.42
CA ILE A 117 -6.20 -8.09 9.67
C ILE A 117 -4.95 -8.33 10.50
N ALA A 118 -3.85 -8.81 9.89
CA ALA A 118 -2.59 -8.96 10.61
C ALA A 118 -2.07 -7.65 11.20
N SER A 119 -2.31 -6.52 10.54
CA SER A 119 -1.93 -5.19 11.04
C SER A 119 -2.81 -4.73 12.20
N ILE A 120 -4.10 -5.10 12.22
CA ILE A 120 -4.98 -4.89 13.39
C ILE A 120 -4.46 -5.69 14.58
N GLU A 121 -4.19 -6.98 14.39
CA GLU A 121 -3.68 -7.87 15.45
C GLU A 121 -2.32 -7.39 15.98
N ALA A 122 -1.50 -6.77 15.13
CA ALA A 122 -0.26 -6.11 15.53
C ALA A 122 -0.46 -4.78 16.28
N GLY A 123 -1.70 -4.35 16.51
CA GLY A 123 -2.03 -3.12 17.25
C GLY A 123 -1.78 -1.84 16.45
N SER A 124 -1.87 -1.89 15.13
CA SER A 124 -1.64 -0.71 14.29
C SER A 124 -2.79 0.31 14.42
N ASP A 125 -2.52 1.46 15.05
CA ASP A 125 -3.49 2.56 15.22
C ASP A 125 -4.19 2.94 13.90
N LYS A 126 -3.43 3.00 12.80
CA LYS A 126 -3.98 3.30 11.47
C LYS A 126 -5.11 2.34 11.10
N HIS A 127 -4.85 1.05 11.27
CA HIS A 127 -5.76 -0.01 10.82
C HIS A 127 -6.97 -0.11 11.75
N LEU A 128 -6.77 0.05 13.06
CA LEU A 128 -7.84 0.15 14.05
C LEU A 128 -8.77 1.34 13.77
N ILE A 129 -8.22 2.53 13.50
CA ILE A 129 -9.01 3.72 13.15
C ILE A 129 -9.83 3.50 11.88
N ILE A 130 -9.26 2.87 10.85
CA ILE A 130 -9.98 2.56 9.62
C ILE A 130 -11.09 1.53 9.89
N GLN A 131 -10.82 0.51 10.70
CA GLN A 131 -11.81 -0.49 11.11
C GLN A 131 -12.98 0.15 11.85
N ASP A 132 -12.69 0.90 12.93
CA ASP A 132 -13.70 1.60 13.74
C ASP A 132 -14.57 2.53 12.88
N LEU A 133 -13.95 3.24 11.93
CA LEU A 133 -14.67 4.10 11.00
C LEU A 133 -15.64 3.29 10.14
N VAL A 134 -15.20 2.18 9.56
CA VAL A 134 -16.05 1.34 8.71
C VAL A 134 -17.20 0.73 9.52
N GLU A 135 -16.90 0.23 10.72
CA GLU A 135 -17.89 -0.35 11.64
C GLU A 135 -18.89 0.68 12.17
N SER A 136 -18.49 1.95 12.33
CA SER A 136 -19.40 3.04 12.73
C SER A 136 -20.54 3.28 11.73
N TYR A 137 -20.37 2.85 10.48
CA TYR A 137 -21.40 2.88 9.45
C TYR A 137 -22.15 1.55 9.28
N ASN A 138 -22.04 0.62 10.25
CA ASN A 138 -22.58 -0.74 10.20
C ASN A 138 -22.08 -1.54 8.98
N LEU A 139 -20.87 -1.26 8.50
CA LEU A 139 -20.21 -2.03 7.46
C LEU A 139 -19.19 -2.99 8.05
N THR A 140 -18.84 -4.02 7.29
CA THR A 140 -17.79 -4.96 7.67
C THR A 140 -16.66 -4.98 6.63
N LEU A 141 -15.43 -5.19 7.08
CA LEU A 141 -14.31 -5.49 6.18
C LEU A 141 -14.43 -6.96 5.77
N SER A 142 -14.30 -7.27 4.49
CA SER A 142 -14.51 -8.64 4.00
C SER A 142 -13.50 -9.04 2.94
N SER A 143 -13.12 -10.32 2.92
CA SER A 143 -12.33 -10.92 1.85
C SER A 143 -13.15 -11.19 0.57
N ALA A 144 -14.49 -11.11 0.66
CA ALA A 144 -15.41 -11.40 -0.43
C ALA A 144 -16.41 -10.26 -0.68
N LYS A 145 -17.09 -10.32 -1.83
CA LYS A 145 -18.12 -9.35 -2.18
C LYS A 145 -19.44 -9.77 -1.54
N ILE A 146 -19.76 -9.17 -0.40
CA ILE A 146 -21.01 -9.39 0.34
C ILE A 146 -21.76 -8.07 0.54
N PRO A 147 -23.09 -8.08 0.67
CA PRO A 147 -23.86 -6.91 1.08
C PRO A 147 -23.34 -6.34 2.40
N GLY A 148 -23.18 -5.02 2.50
CA GLY A 148 -22.60 -4.37 3.68
C GLY A 148 -21.11 -4.62 3.92
N GLY A 149 -20.43 -5.36 3.03
CA GLY A 149 -19.00 -5.67 3.12
C GLY A 149 -18.14 -4.83 2.18
N ILE A 150 -17.04 -4.27 2.68
CA ILE A 150 -16.00 -3.64 1.87
C ILE A 150 -14.86 -4.64 1.62
N CYS A 151 -14.72 -5.04 0.35
CA CYS A 151 -13.60 -5.88 -0.11
C CYS A 151 -12.40 -5.06 -0.63
N ALA A 152 -12.60 -3.77 -0.90
CA ALA A 152 -11.58 -2.87 -1.44
C ALA A 152 -10.63 -2.34 -0.36
N ILE A 153 -10.03 -3.23 0.44
CA ILE A 153 -9.22 -2.89 1.63
C ILE A 153 -8.06 -1.95 1.30
N SER A 154 -7.24 -2.27 0.29
CA SER A 154 -6.14 -1.39 -0.13
C SER A 154 -6.61 0.01 -0.57
N THR A 155 -7.86 0.15 -1.01
CA THR A 155 -8.41 1.45 -1.40
C THR A 155 -8.72 2.30 -0.17
N LEU A 156 -9.25 1.71 0.90
CA LEU A 156 -9.46 2.41 2.16
C LEU A 156 -8.13 2.93 2.72
N GLU A 157 -7.12 2.07 2.79
CA GLU A 157 -5.77 2.45 3.21
C GLU A 157 -5.20 3.55 2.32
N THR A 158 -5.32 3.42 1.00
CA THR A 158 -4.78 4.43 0.07
C THR A 158 -5.46 5.80 0.24
N ILE A 159 -6.78 5.83 0.47
CA ILE A 159 -7.50 7.09 0.69
C ILE A 159 -7.07 7.70 2.03
N TYR A 160 -6.98 6.89 3.09
CA TYR A 160 -6.49 7.33 4.39
C TYR A 160 -5.08 7.90 4.31
N ASP A 161 -4.13 7.13 3.74
CA ASP A 161 -2.72 7.49 3.65
C ASP A 161 -2.49 8.77 2.82
N LYS A 162 -3.28 8.99 1.75
CA LYS A 162 -3.11 10.13 0.85
C LYS A 162 -3.90 11.38 1.23
N HIS A 163 -5.06 11.20 1.87
CA HIS A 163 -6.04 12.28 2.04
C HIS A 163 -6.51 12.46 3.49
N GLY A 164 -6.14 11.55 4.37
CA GLY A 164 -6.45 11.59 5.79
C GLY A 164 -7.85 11.07 6.14
N PHE A 165 -8.06 10.90 7.44
CA PHE A 165 -9.29 10.38 8.04
C PHE A 165 -10.56 11.09 7.55
N HIS A 166 -10.60 12.42 7.59
CA HIS A 166 -11.80 13.18 7.24
C HIS A 166 -12.26 12.98 5.79
N VAL A 167 -11.33 12.77 4.86
CA VAL A 167 -11.69 12.48 3.47
C VAL A 167 -12.25 11.06 3.35
N LEU A 168 -11.65 10.09 4.02
CA LEU A 168 -12.19 8.72 4.05
C LEU A 168 -13.61 8.69 4.65
N ASP A 169 -13.81 9.34 5.78
CA ASP A 169 -15.10 9.46 6.46
C ASP A 169 -16.15 10.12 5.55
N HIS A 170 -15.83 11.25 4.91
CA HIS A 170 -16.75 11.92 3.99
C HIS A 170 -17.10 11.04 2.78
N VAL A 171 -16.13 10.30 2.23
CA VAL A 171 -16.37 9.35 1.13
C VAL A 171 -17.33 8.25 1.54
N LEU A 172 -17.10 7.61 2.68
CA LEU A 172 -17.98 6.54 3.18
C LEU A 172 -19.39 7.07 3.44
N ARG A 173 -19.51 8.23 4.09
CA ARG A 173 -20.80 8.88 4.36
C ARG A 173 -21.61 9.17 3.10
N LEU A 174 -20.95 9.65 2.04
CA LEU A 174 -21.58 9.93 0.76
C LEU A 174 -22.06 8.63 0.09
N LEU A 175 -21.20 7.61 0.03
CA LEU A 175 -21.55 6.34 -0.63
C LEU A 175 -22.68 5.62 0.10
N ILE A 176 -22.57 5.49 1.42
CA ILE A 176 -23.53 4.75 2.25
C ILE A 176 -24.85 5.50 2.30
N GLY A 177 -24.82 6.83 2.48
CA GLY A 177 -26.04 7.62 2.48
C GLY A 177 -26.71 7.76 1.11
N THR A 178 -26.10 7.27 0.03
CA THR A 178 -26.68 7.30 -1.33
C THR A 178 -27.14 5.93 -1.80
N TRP A 179 -26.40 4.86 -1.50
CA TRP A 179 -26.64 3.49 -2.01
C TRP A 179 -26.75 2.42 -0.94
N GLU A 180 -26.65 2.77 0.35
CA GLU A 180 -26.95 1.88 1.49
C GLU A 180 -26.22 0.52 1.45
N GLY A 181 -25.01 0.48 0.89
CA GLY A 181 -24.23 -0.76 0.79
C GLY A 181 -24.68 -1.72 -0.31
N GLU A 182 -25.42 -1.24 -1.33
CA GLU A 182 -25.76 -2.01 -2.54
C GLU A 182 -24.50 -2.66 -3.15
N PRO A 183 -24.58 -3.90 -3.69
CA PRO A 183 -23.44 -4.53 -4.34
C PRO A 183 -22.69 -3.63 -5.33
N ASN A 184 -21.37 -3.55 -5.18
CA ASN A 184 -20.43 -2.72 -5.95
C ASN A 184 -20.47 -1.20 -5.67
N SER A 185 -21.37 -0.69 -4.81
CA SER A 185 -21.38 0.71 -4.37
C SER A 185 -20.10 1.10 -3.60
N LEU A 186 -19.44 0.13 -2.96
CA LEU A 186 -18.19 0.30 -2.21
C LEU A 186 -16.99 -0.33 -2.93
N SER A 187 -17.05 -0.43 -4.26
CA SER A 187 -15.95 -0.93 -5.07
C SER A 187 -14.76 0.04 -5.08
N ALA A 188 -13.56 -0.47 -5.35
CA ALA A 188 -12.33 0.33 -5.41
C ALA A 188 -12.44 1.55 -6.35
N ASN A 189 -13.09 1.40 -7.50
CA ASN A 189 -13.28 2.50 -8.45
C ASN A 189 -14.27 3.54 -7.93
N MET A 190 -15.32 3.11 -7.22
CA MET A 190 -16.31 4.01 -6.64
C MET A 190 -15.72 4.84 -5.50
N LEU A 191 -15.05 4.17 -4.55
CA LEU A 191 -14.34 4.80 -3.43
C LEU A 191 -13.33 5.84 -3.94
N ASN A 192 -12.46 5.46 -4.88
CA ASN A 192 -11.48 6.39 -5.45
C ASN A 192 -12.14 7.51 -6.27
N GLY A 193 -13.23 7.22 -6.98
CA GLY A 193 -13.97 8.21 -7.76
C GLY A 193 -14.58 9.31 -6.88
N VAL A 194 -15.25 8.92 -5.79
CA VAL A 194 -15.79 9.87 -4.81
C VAL A 194 -14.69 10.57 -4.03
N ALA A 195 -13.63 9.86 -3.62
CA ALA A 195 -12.48 10.49 -2.96
C ALA A 195 -11.89 11.61 -3.82
N ARG A 196 -11.78 11.39 -5.14
CA ARG A 196 -11.32 12.41 -6.08
C ARG A 196 -12.21 13.65 -6.11
N LEU A 197 -13.53 13.46 -6.07
CA LEU A 197 -14.49 14.56 -5.99
C LEU A 197 -14.37 15.32 -4.66
N VAL A 198 -14.39 14.62 -3.53
CA VAL A 198 -14.24 15.21 -2.18
C VAL A 198 -12.95 16.02 -2.10
N VAL A 199 -11.84 15.48 -2.61
CA VAL A 199 -10.54 16.15 -2.64
C VAL A 199 -10.56 17.40 -3.52
N ALA A 200 -11.23 17.37 -4.67
CA ALA A 200 -11.26 18.46 -5.65
C ALA A 200 -12.21 19.61 -5.24
N TYR A 201 -13.34 19.28 -4.61
CA TYR A 201 -14.42 20.22 -4.39
C TYR A 201 -14.67 20.55 -2.90
N GLY A 202 -14.30 19.65 -1.98
CA GLY A 202 -14.51 19.83 -0.53
C GLY A 202 -15.96 20.21 -0.23
N ASP A 203 -16.14 21.29 0.54
CA ASP A 203 -17.44 21.81 0.98
C ASP A 203 -18.36 22.29 -0.15
N GLN A 204 -17.86 22.39 -1.39
CA GLN A 204 -18.71 22.67 -2.55
C GLN A 204 -19.61 21.47 -2.91
N ILE A 205 -19.28 20.26 -2.48
CA ILE A 205 -20.17 19.10 -2.58
C ILE A 205 -21.20 19.21 -1.47
N LYS A 206 -22.45 19.36 -1.85
CA LYS A 206 -23.57 19.34 -0.91
C LYS A 206 -24.07 17.92 -0.76
N ASP A 207 -23.82 17.30 0.39
CA ASP A 207 -24.18 15.90 0.68
C ASP A 207 -25.64 15.58 0.36
N THR A 208 -26.57 16.48 0.71
CA THR A 208 -28.00 16.30 0.43
C THR A 208 -28.30 16.24 -1.07
N ILE A 209 -27.67 17.12 -1.86
CA ILE A 209 -27.81 17.13 -3.32
C ILE A 209 -27.14 15.88 -3.92
N PHE A 210 -25.97 15.50 -3.40
CA PHE A 210 -25.29 14.29 -3.84
C PHE A 210 -26.20 13.07 -3.70
N LYS A 211 -26.74 12.86 -2.50
CA LYS A 211 -27.67 11.75 -2.21
C LYS A 211 -28.93 11.81 -3.07
N GLU A 212 -29.59 12.96 -3.14
CA GLU A 212 -30.84 13.11 -3.90
C GLU A 212 -30.67 12.82 -5.39
N ARG A 213 -29.55 13.26 -5.99
CA ARG A 213 -29.30 13.12 -7.43
C ARG A 213 -28.78 11.74 -7.78
N LEU A 214 -27.79 11.27 -7.05
CA LEU A 214 -27.09 10.02 -7.35
C LEU A 214 -27.89 8.80 -6.87
N GLY A 215 -28.69 8.94 -5.80
CA GLY A 215 -29.58 7.87 -5.31
C GLY A 215 -30.69 7.49 -6.29
N ARG A 216 -30.97 8.34 -7.29
CA ARG A 216 -31.90 8.03 -8.40
C ARG A 216 -31.25 7.22 -9.53
N VAL A 217 -29.94 6.99 -9.46
CA VAL A 217 -29.15 6.32 -10.50
C VAL A 217 -28.68 4.98 -9.94
N SER A 218 -29.04 3.89 -10.60
CA SER A 218 -28.54 2.57 -10.23
C SER A 218 -27.02 2.49 -10.36
N ILE A 219 -26.36 1.69 -9.51
CA ILE A 219 -24.92 1.44 -9.60
C ILE A 219 -24.53 0.89 -10.98
N LYS A 220 -25.40 0.08 -11.60
CA LYS A 220 -25.21 -0.46 -12.95
C LYS A 220 -25.16 0.65 -14.01
N THR A 221 -26.12 1.57 -13.99
CA THR A 221 -26.15 2.71 -14.92
C THR A 221 -24.93 3.61 -14.73
N LEU A 222 -24.61 3.93 -13.47
CA LEU A 222 -23.45 4.74 -13.13
C LEU A 222 -22.14 4.10 -13.63
N SER A 223 -21.99 2.79 -13.41
CA SER A 223 -20.82 2.03 -13.86
C SER A 223 -20.69 1.95 -15.37
N GLN A 224 -21.81 1.84 -16.10
CA GLN A 224 -21.81 1.87 -17.56
C GLN A 224 -21.37 3.24 -18.07
N THR A 225 -21.99 4.32 -17.57
CA THR A 225 -21.59 5.69 -17.92
C THR A 225 -20.12 5.94 -17.60
N ALA A 226 -19.63 5.47 -16.45
CA ALA A 226 -18.21 5.59 -16.09
C ALA A 226 -17.29 4.93 -17.11
N LYS A 227 -17.60 3.70 -17.54
CA LYS A 227 -16.83 2.96 -18.55
C LYS A 227 -16.84 3.63 -19.92
N ASP A 228 -18.00 4.16 -20.33
CA ASP A 228 -18.15 4.88 -21.60
C ASP A 228 -17.32 6.17 -21.63
N ARG A 229 -17.08 6.77 -20.46
CA ARG A 229 -16.19 7.92 -20.29
C ARG A 229 -14.72 7.50 -20.33
N ARG A 230 -14.32 6.62 -19.39
CA ARG A 230 -12.93 6.16 -19.23
C ARG A 230 -12.84 4.96 -18.30
N VAL A 231 -11.84 4.11 -18.53
CA VAL A 231 -11.49 3.02 -17.61
C VAL A 231 -10.93 3.57 -16.28
N GLY A 232 -11.34 2.95 -15.16
CA GLY A 232 -10.82 3.22 -13.82
C GLY A 232 -11.56 4.31 -13.04
N SER A 233 -11.02 4.68 -11.88
CA SER A 233 -11.65 5.59 -10.92
C SER A 233 -11.95 6.99 -11.46
N LEU A 234 -11.16 7.47 -12.43
CA LEU A 234 -11.42 8.76 -13.08
C LEU A 234 -12.77 8.75 -13.79
N GLY A 235 -13.08 7.72 -14.59
CA GLY A 235 -14.37 7.60 -15.27
C GLY A 235 -15.55 7.60 -14.31
N TYR A 236 -15.39 7.00 -13.12
CA TYR A 236 -16.40 7.08 -12.05
C TYR A 236 -16.55 8.50 -11.52
N ALA A 237 -15.46 9.22 -11.25
CA ALA A 237 -15.54 10.61 -10.83
C ALA A 237 -16.24 11.49 -11.88
N GLU A 238 -15.95 11.28 -13.17
CA GLU A 238 -16.61 11.98 -14.28
C GLU A 238 -18.12 11.68 -14.33
N ALA A 239 -18.50 10.39 -14.26
CA ALA A 239 -19.90 9.99 -14.29
C ALA A 239 -20.68 10.55 -13.10
N ILE A 240 -20.11 10.49 -11.90
CA ILE A 240 -20.73 11.04 -10.69
C ILE A 240 -20.91 12.56 -10.84
N LEU A 241 -19.90 13.27 -11.34
CA LEU A 241 -19.98 14.72 -11.58
C LEU A 241 -21.10 15.08 -12.58
N ILE A 242 -21.28 14.29 -13.65
CA ILE A 242 -22.37 14.47 -14.63
C ILE A 242 -23.73 14.37 -13.93
N PHE A 243 -23.96 13.31 -13.15
CA PHE A 243 -25.23 13.11 -12.46
C PHE A 243 -25.47 14.13 -11.35
N TYR A 244 -24.41 14.51 -10.62
CA TYR A 244 -24.48 15.55 -9.59
C TYR A 244 -24.88 16.91 -10.19
N ASN A 245 -24.25 17.31 -11.30
CA ASN A 245 -24.53 18.58 -11.96
C ASN A 245 -25.86 18.61 -12.71
N LYS A 246 -26.52 17.45 -12.91
CA LYS A 246 -27.75 17.35 -13.70
C LYS A 246 -28.87 18.20 -13.10
N ARG A 247 -29.29 19.23 -13.85
CA ARG A 247 -30.32 20.22 -13.47
C ARG A 247 -29.91 21.10 -12.27
N SER A 248 -28.62 21.28 -12.00
CA SER A 248 -28.15 22.30 -11.06
C SER A 248 -28.09 23.68 -11.72
N LYS A 249 -28.34 24.75 -10.96
CA LYS A 249 -28.07 26.13 -11.41
C LYS A 249 -26.60 26.54 -11.25
N VAL A 250 -25.89 25.87 -10.33
CA VAL A 250 -24.46 26.08 -10.05
C VAL A 250 -23.75 24.75 -10.23
N HIS A 251 -22.86 24.67 -11.22
CA HIS A 251 -22.16 23.43 -11.56
C HIS A 251 -20.77 23.39 -10.94
N LEU A 252 -20.39 22.22 -10.45
CA LEU A 252 -18.99 21.93 -10.15
C LEU A 252 -18.23 21.80 -11.47
N THR A 253 -17.17 22.59 -11.65
CA THR A 253 -16.43 22.69 -12.91
C THR A 253 -15.48 21.52 -13.11
N TRP A 254 -15.33 21.06 -14.36
CA TRP A 254 -14.45 19.95 -14.72
C TRP A 254 -12.97 20.24 -14.44
N ASP A 255 -12.54 21.49 -14.58
CA ASP A 255 -11.12 21.86 -14.42
C ASP A 255 -10.58 21.49 -13.03
N LYS A 256 -11.37 21.70 -11.98
CA LYS A 256 -11.00 21.33 -10.61
C LYS A 256 -10.83 19.83 -10.43
N LEU A 257 -11.56 19.02 -11.20
CA LEU A 257 -11.39 17.57 -11.18
C LEU A 257 -10.01 17.19 -11.72
N TYR A 258 -9.53 17.83 -12.79
CA TYR A 258 -8.24 17.50 -13.40
C TYR A 258 -7.05 18.23 -12.77
N ALA A 259 -7.28 19.29 -12.00
CA ALA A 259 -6.24 20.00 -11.30
C ALA A 259 -5.42 19.06 -10.41
N LYS A 260 -4.11 18.98 -10.66
CA LYS A 260 -3.18 18.33 -9.73
C LYS A 260 -3.13 19.22 -8.47
N LYS A 261 -3.46 18.69 -7.30
CA LYS A 261 -3.25 19.41 -6.04
C LYS A 261 -1.76 19.74 -5.91
N THR A 262 -1.45 21.03 -5.79
CA THR A 262 -0.24 21.49 -5.10
C THR A 262 -0.33 20.99 -3.66
N PRO A 263 0.74 20.43 -3.06
CA PRO A 263 0.72 20.02 -1.66
C PRO A 263 0.29 21.20 -0.79
N ARG A 264 -0.70 20.99 0.08
CA ARG A 264 -1.12 21.99 1.08
C ARG A 264 0.08 22.22 1.99
N LYS A 265 0.61 23.45 2.05
CA LYS A 265 1.44 23.89 3.18
C LYS A 265 0.64 23.70 4.47
N ASN A 266 1.25 23.08 5.47
CA ASN A 266 0.63 22.88 6.76
C ASN A 266 0.45 24.24 7.44
N LYS A 267 -0.78 24.53 7.90
CA LYS A 267 -1.10 25.72 8.72
C LYS A 267 -0.38 25.78 10.08
N ALA A 268 0.48 24.80 10.38
CA ALA A 268 1.31 24.79 11.57
C ALA A 268 2.54 25.72 11.44
N GLU A 269 2.93 26.10 10.21
CA GLU A 269 4.08 26.99 9.99
C GLU A 269 3.75 28.47 10.30
N ASP A 270 2.49 28.90 10.16
CA ASP A 270 2.08 30.30 10.41
C ASP A 270 1.97 30.66 11.91
N LEU A 271 2.13 29.69 12.83
CA LEU A 271 2.04 29.91 14.28
C LEU A 271 3.40 30.01 14.97
N MET A 272 4.52 29.90 14.24
CA MET A 272 5.88 30.00 14.79
C MET A 272 6.57 31.35 14.52
N GLU A 273 5.91 32.29 13.83
CA GLU A 273 6.48 33.60 13.50
C GLU A 273 6.01 34.69 14.48
N TYR A 274 6.02 34.39 15.79
CA TYR A 274 5.89 35.39 16.85
C TYR A 274 7.25 35.54 17.53
N GLU A 275 8.06 36.49 17.07
CA GLU A 275 9.20 37.00 17.84
C GLU A 275 8.67 38.00 18.88
N PRO A 276 8.82 37.71 20.18
CA PRO A 276 8.51 38.70 21.21
C PRO A 276 9.56 39.83 21.19
N PRO A 277 9.17 41.07 21.53
CA PRO A 277 10.09 42.20 21.55
C PRO A 277 11.18 42.04 22.62
N ASP A 278 12.39 42.44 22.26
CA ASP A 278 13.62 42.41 23.07
C ASP A 278 13.61 43.52 24.12
N ASP A 279 13.16 43.21 25.34
CA ASP A 279 13.29 44.10 26.51
C ASP A 279 14.70 43.95 27.09
N SER A 280 15.64 44.75 26.60
CA SER A 280 16.94 44.99 27.23
C SER A 280 16.99 46.37 27.87
N ASP A 281 16.28 46.54 29.00
CA ASP A 281 16.55 47.61 29.95
C ASP A 281 17.30 47.02 31.16
N ASP A 282 18.62 47.04 31.06
CA ASP A 282 19.54 46.78 32.17
C ASP A 282 19.75 48.10 32.95
N GLU A 283 18.82 48.39 33.86
CA GLU A 283 19.09 49.28 35.01
C GLU A 283 19.22 48.40 36.25
N THR A 284 20.39 48.34 36.88
CA THR A 284 20.61 48.98 38.19
C THR A 284 22.02 48.73 38.78
N ILE A 285 22.64 49.87 39.13
CA ILE A 285 23.48 50.17 40.31
C ILE A 285 24.89 49.56 40.38
#